data_AF-A0A957EE62-F1
#
_entry.id   AF-A0A957EE62-F1
#
_cell.length_a   1.000
_cell.length_b   1.000
_cell.length_c   1.000
_cell.angle_alpha   90.00
_cell.angle_beta   90.00
_cell.angle_gamma   90.00
#
_symmetry.space_group_name_H-M   'P 1'
#
loop_
_entity.id
_entity.type
_entity.pdbx_description
1 polymer ?
#
loop_
_entity_poly.entity_id
_entity_poly.type
_entity_poly.pdbx_seq_one_letter_code
_entity_poly.pdbx_strand_id
1 'polypeptide(L)'
;MDNLAQDIQQAAQLIEQTRQQVVAQQAQLFANDPGKRPSIREMELSVWVNSHQPLAWPNWPPGIAAKLDALVKKLIRRTLQWYIDPIVQQQNQFNQATLQAVSALAKEVALLQKQQNKLGD
;
A
#
# COMPACT_ATOMS: atom_id res chain seq x y z
N MET A 1 0.59 29.67 19.59
CA MET A 1 0.75 28.22 19.83
C MET A 1 -0.60 27.51 19.79
N ASP A 2 -1.71 28.22 20.06
CA ASP A 2 -3.07 27.65 20.10
C ASP A 2 -3.63 27.21 18.75
N ASN A 3 -3.33 27.91 17.64
CA ASN A 3 -3.77 27.53 16.30
C ASN A 3 -3.24 26.15 15.87
N LEU A 4 -2.01 25.80 16.24
CA LEU A 4 -1.37 24.55 15.82
C LEU A 4 -1.99 23.34 16.54
N ALA A 5 -2.40 23.52 17.80
CA ALA A 5 -3.16 22.51 18.54
C ALA A 5 -4.58 22.35 17.99
N GLN A 6 -5.22 23.45 17.59
CA GLN A 6 -6.54 23.44 16.95
C GLN A 6 -6.51 22.74 15.58
N ASP A 7 -5.49 23.01 14.76
CA ASP A 7 -5.32 22.37 13.45
C ASP A 7 -5.07 20.86 13.58
N ILE A 8 -4.28 20.44 14.58
CA ILE A 8 -4.07 19.00 14.87
C ILE A 8 -5.38 18.34 15.31
N GLN A 9 -6.18 19.00 16.14
CA GLN A 9 -7.48 18.48 16.58
C GLN A 9 -8.48 18.39 15.43
N GLN A 10 -8.50 19.38 14.54
CA GLN A 10 -9.35 19.37 13.34
C GLN A 10 -8.93 18.25 12.38
N ALA A 11 -7.62 18.07 12.15
CA ALA A 11 -7.10 16.98 11.35
C ALA A 11 -7.46 15.61 11.93
N ALA A 12 -7.35 15.44 13.25
CA ALA A 12 -7.73 14.21 13.94
C ALA A 12 -9.24 13.91 13.79
N GLN A 13 -10.09 14.93 13.92
CA GLN A 13 -11.54 14.80 13.72
C GLN A 13 -11.88 14.42 12.27
N LEU A 14 -11.19 15.02 11.29
CA LEU A 14 -11.39 14.73 9.88
C LEU A 14 -10.97 13.30 9.53
N ILE A 15 -9.85 12.83 10.08
CA ILE A 15 -9.37 11.44 9.92
C ILE A 15 -10.39 10.46 10.50
N GLU A 16 -10.93 10.74 11.68
CA GLU A 16 -11.90 9.86 12.33
C GLU A 16 -13.23 9.81 11.57
N GLN A 17 -13.71 10.95 11.06
CA GLN A 17 -14.88 10.99 10.20
C GLN A 17 -14.67 10.21 8.90
N THR A 18 -13.51 10.38 8.26
CA THR A 18 -13.16 9.65 7.04
C THR A 18 -13.08 8.15 7.30
N ARG A 19 -12.49 7.75 8.44
CA ARG A 19 -12.43 6.35 8.87
C ARG A 19 -13.83 5.76 9.05
N GLN A 20 -14.74 6.47 9.71
CA GLN A 20 -16.12 6.00 9.91
C GLN A 20 -16.86 5.84 8.59
N GLN A 21 -16.71 6.78 7.65
CA GLN A 21 -17.30 6.69 6.32
C GLN A 21 -16.76 5.49 5.54
N VAL A 22 -15.45 5.25 5.59
CA VAL A 22 -14.83 4.10 4.92
C VAL A 22 -15.30 2.77 5.52
N VAL A 23 -15.41 2.68 6.85
CA VAL A 23 -15.93 1.48 7.53
C VAL A 23 -17.39 1.21 7.17
N ALA A 24 -18.24 2.25 7.17
CA ALA A 24 -19.65 2.12 6.80
C ALA A 24 -19.81 1.73 5.33
N GLN A 25 -19.04 2.35 4.44
CA GLN A 25 -19.06 2.04 3.01
C GLN A 25 -18.54 0.63 2.73
N GLN A 26 -17.47 0.20 3.39
CA GLN A 26 -16.99 -1.19 3.31
C GLN A 26 -18.04 -2.18 3.83
N ALA A 27 -18.66 -1.91 4.98
CA ALA A 27 -19.71 -2.76 5.52
C ALA A 27 -20.87 -2.93 4.52
N GLN A 28 -21.28 -1.86 3.84
CA GLN A 28 -22.31 -1.91 2.79
C GLN A 28 -21.86 -2.67 1.54
N LEU A 29 -20.60 -2.48 1.10
CA LEU A 29 -20.03 -3.19 -0.05
C LEU A 29 -19.95 -4.70 0.19
N PHE A 30 -19.57 -5.12 1.40
CA PHE A 30 -19.42 -6.54 1.75
C PHE A 30 -20.70 -7.18 2.29
N ALA A 31 -21.72 -6.42 2.68
CA ALA A 31 -23.04 -6.94 3.06
C ALA A 31 -23.81 -7.47 1.84
N ASN A 32 -23.65 -6.83 0.68
CA ASN A 32 -24.35 -7.21 -0.55
C ASN A 32 -23.68 -8.38 -1.30
N ASP A 33 -22.41 -8.66 -1.03
CA ASP A 33 -21.66 -9.75 -1.65
C ASP A 33 -20.54 -10.25 -0.72
N PRO A 34 -20.84 -11.23 0.17
CA PRO A 34 -19.85 -11.76 1.10
C PRO A 34 -18.66 -12.45 0.40
N GLY A 35 -18.76 -12.74 -0.90
CA GLY A 35 -17.67 -13.27 -1.74
C GLY A 35 -16.71 -12.21 -2.28
N LYS A 36 -17.06 -10.92 -2.21
CA LYS A 36 -16.20 -9.78 -2.62
C LYS A 36 -15.20 -9.33 -1.56
N ARG A 37 -15.17 -9.98 -0.39
CA ARG A 37 -14.08 -9.75 0.56
C ARG A 37 -12.78 -10.04 -0.19
N PRO A 38 -11.84 -9.08 -0.26
CA PRO A 38 -10.63 -9.27 -1.05
C PRO A 38 -10.02 -10.60 -0.65
N SER A 39 -10.03 -11.54 -1.59
CA SER A 39 -9.54 -12.86 -1.31
C SER A 39 -8.05 -12.73 -0.96
N ILE A 40 -7.52 -13.63 -0.15
CA ILE A 40 -6.09 -13.63 0.18
C ILE A 40 -5.24 -13.61 -1.10
N ARG A 41 -5.76 -14.25 -2.17
CA ARG A 41 -5.19 -14.23 -3.52
C ARG A 41 -5.19 -12.84 -4.18
N GLU A 42 -6.21 -12.00 -3.94
CA GLU A 42 -6.22 -10.62 -4.45
C GLU A 42 -5.27 -9.72 -3.66
N MET A 43 -5.09 -9.98 -2.36
CA MET A 43 -4.07 -9.31 -1.56
C MET A 43 -2.65 -9.68 -2.03
N GLU A 44 -2.39 -10.96 -2.36
CA GLU A 44 -1.12 -11.44 -2.93
C GLU A 44 -0.68 -10.64 -4.18
N LEU A 45 -1.63 -10.24 -5.03
CA LEU A 45 -1.35 -9.53 -6.28
C LEU A 45 -0.95 -8.05 -6.08
N SER A 46 -1.34 -7.43 -4.97
CA SER A 46 -1.05 -6.02 -4.67
C SER A 46 0.13 -5.81 -3.72
N VAL A 47 0.73 -6.90 -3.20
CA VAL A 47 1.85 -6.83 -2.24
C VAL A 47 3.09 -6.12 -2.80
N TRP A 48 3.30 -6.15 -4.12
CA TRP A 48 4.54 -5.69 -4.74
C TRP A 48 4.39 -4.39 -5.53
N VAL A 49 4.90 -3.29 -4.96
CA VAL A 49 5.04 -2.01 -5.68
C VAL A 49 6.39 -1.97 -6.41
N ASN A 50 6.37 -1.67 -7.71
CA ASN A 50 7.57 -1.59 -8.55
C ASN A 50 8.00 -0.12 -8.78
N SER A 51 9.16 0.29 -8.25
CA SER A 51 9.74 1.63 -8.44
C SER A 51 10.46 1.85 -9.79
N HIS A 52 10.63 0.81 -10.62
CA HIS A 52 11.58 0.86 -11.72
C HIS A 52 10.93 1.19 -13.05
N GLN A 53 11.15 2.41 -13.55
CA GLN A 53 11.05 2.70 -14.98
C GLN A 53 12.47 2.86 -15.56
N PRO A 54 12.91 2.00 -16.50
CA PRO A 54 14.25 2.10 -17.09
C PRO A 54 14.37 3.34 -17.98
N LEU A 55 15.47 4.08 -17.82
CA LEU A 55 15.83 5.18 -18.72
C LEU A 55 16.56 4.62 -19.94
N ALA A 56 15.90 4.57 -21.09
CA ALA A 56 16.61 4.50 -22.37
C ALA A 56 16.79 5.93 -22.89
N TRP A 57 18.00 6.48 -22.78
CA TRP A 57 18.41 7.62 -23.60
C TRP A 57 19.36 7.07 -24.67
N PRO A 58 18.85 6.70 -25.86
CA PRO A 58 19.70 6.15 -26.90
C PRO A 58 20.77 7.14 -27.38
N ASN A 59 20.51 8.45 -27.33
CA ASN A 59 21.42 9.48 -27.83
C ASN A 59 21.57 10.66 -26.85
N TRP A 60 22.81 11.11 -26.63
CA TRP A 60 23.11 12.31 -25.84
C TRP A 60 22.90 13.59 -26.68
N PRO A 61 22.27 14.64 -26.13
CA PRO A 61 22.11 15.90 -26.85
C PRO A 61 23.47 16.61 -27.04
N PRO A 62 23.71 17.24 -28.21
CA PRO A 62 24.94 17.99 -28.48
C PRO A 62 24.98 19.30 -27.68
N GLY A 63 26.17 19.68 -27.19
CA GLY A 63 26.40 20.92 -26.43
C GLY A 63 26.65 20.72 -24.93
N ILE A 64 27.53 21.55 -24.34
CA ILE A 64 27.97 21.43 -22.94
C ILE A 64 26.83 21.74 -21.95
N ALA A 65 26.00 22.75 -22.25
CA ALA A 65 24.84 23.10 -21.43
C ALA A 65 23.77 22.00 -21.40
N ALA A 66 23.48 21.38 -22.55
CA ALA A 66 22.52 20.27 -22.64
C ALA A 66 23.02 19.00 -21.93
N LYS A 67 24.34 18.76 -21.93
CA LYS A 67 24.96 17.68 -21.16
C LYS A 67 24.86 17.90 -19.65
N LEU A 68 25.03 19.14 -19.18
CA LEU A 68 24.87 19.51 -17.78
C LEU A 68 23.43 19.33 -17.31
N ASP A 69 22.45 19.80 -18.09
CA ASP A 69 21.03 19.59 -17.78
C ASP A 69 20.65 18.10 -17.73
N ALA A 70 21.15 17.30 -18.68
CA ALA A 70 20.97 15.85 -18.66
C ALA A 70 21.63 15.18 -17.44
N LEU A 71 22.80 15.66 -17.01
CA LEU A 71 23.48 15.17 -15.81
C LEU A 71 22.70 15.50 -14.53
N VAL A 72 22.20 16.73 -14.41
CA VAL A 72 21.37 17.17 -13.28
C VAL A 72 20.09 16.34 -13.21
N LYS A 73 19.40 16.14 -14.33
CA LYS A 73 18.20 15.27 -14.41
C LYS A 73 18.49 13.83 -14.00
N LYS A 74 19.66 13.30 -14.40
CA LYS A 74 20.11 11.95 -14.01
C LYS A 74 20.37 11.87 -12.51
N LEU A 75 20.99 12.89 -11.91
CA LEU A 75 21.25 12.95 -10.47
C LEU A 75 19.96 13.05 -9.67
N ILE A 76 19.06 13.97 -10.04
CA ILE A 76 17.75 14.14 -9.40
C ILE A 76 16.96 12.82 -9.41
N ARG A 77 16.95 12.11 -10.55
CA ARG A 77 16.25 10.82 -10.63
C ARG A 77 16.93 9.74 -9.78
N ARG A 78 18.27 9.71 -9.76
CA ARG A 78 19.02 8.74 -8.95
C ARG A 78 18.80 8.98 -7.46
N THR A 79 18.78 10.23 -7.00
CA THR A 79 18.52 10.57 -5.59
C THR A 79 17.06 10.31 -5.21
N LEU A 80 16.10 10.64 -6.09
CA LEU A 80 14.70 10.29 -5.89
C LEU A 80 14.51 8.77 -5.82
N GLN A 81 15.13 8.01 -6.73
CA GLN A 81 15.07 6.56 -6.71
C GLN A 81 15.64 6.01 -5.40
N TRP A 82 16.80 6.53 -4.96
CA TRP A 82 17.41 6.13 -3.69
C TRP A 82 16.56 6.49 -2.46
N TYR A 83 15.72 7.52 -2.54
CA TYR A 83 14.80 7.90 -1.47
C TYR A 83 13.49 7.10 -1.49
N ILE A 84 12.97 6.78 -2.68
CA ILE A 84 11.71 6.03 -2.86
C ILE A 84 11.93 4.53 -2.60
N ASP A 85 13.06 3.97 -3.02
CA ASP A 85 13.40 2.56 -2.87
C ASP A 85 13.27 2.03 -1.43
N PRO A 86 13.83 2.68 -0.38
CA PRO A 86 13.67 2.20 0.99
C PRO A 86 12.23 2.30 1.50
N ILE A 87 11.44 3.26 1.02
CA ILE A 87 10.02 3.42 1.40
C ILE A 87 9.20 2.29 0.78
N VAL A 88 9.41 2.00 -0.50
CA VAL A 88 8.73 0.90 -1.20
C VAL A 88 9.14 -0.46 -0.63
N GLN A 89 10.41 -0.63 -0.27
CA GLN A 89 10.87 -1.85 0.39
C GLN A 89 10.20 -2.06 1.76
N GLN A 90 10.07 -0.99 2.57
CA GLN A 90 9.37 -1.05 3.84
C GLN A 90 7.87 -1.36 3.67
N GLN A 91 7.21 -0.78 2.68
CA GLN A 91 5.81 -1.08 2.37
C GLN A 91 5.63 -2.52 1.90
N ASN A 92 6.50 -3.03 1.02
CA ASN A 92 6.44 -4.41 0.55
C ASN A 92 6.68 -5.40 1.71
N GLN A 93 7.61 -5.11 2.63
CA GLN A 93 7.83 -5.93 3.83
C GLN A 93 6.61 -5.93 4.76
N PHE A 94 6.00 -4.76 5.00
CA PHE A 94 4.79 -4.66 5.80
C PHE A 94 3.63 -5.43 5.17
N ASN A 95 3.36 -5.20 3.88
CA ASN A 95 2.31 -5.89 3.13
C ASN A 95 2.49 -7.41 3.17
N GLN A 96 3.72 -7.90 3.05
CA GLN A 96 4.04 -9.32 3.17
C GLN A 96 3.76 -9.87 4.57
N ALA A 97 4.15 -9.16 5.62
CA ALA A 97 3.87 -9.56 7.00
C ALA A 97 2.36 -9.57 7.30
N THR A 98 1.63 -8.55 6.82
CA THR A 98 0.17 -8.49 6.94
C THR A 98 -0.51 -9.65 6.22
N LEU A 99 -0.09 -9.95 4.99
CA LEU A 99 -0.62 -11.08 4.23
C LEU A 99 -0.41 -12.42 4.96
N GLN A 100 0.78 -12.62 5.54
CA GLN A 100 1.07 -13.83 6.32
C GLN A 100 0.17 -13.95 7.56
N ALA A 101 -0.02 -12.85 8.30
CA ALA A 101 -0.88 -12.82 9.47
C ALA A 101 -2.35 -13.12 9.11
N VAL A 102 -2.88 -12.47 8.06
CA VAL A 102 -4.25 -12.72 7.57
C VAL A 102 -4.41 -14.16 7.11
N SER A 103 -3.40 -14.72 6.43
CA SER A 103 -3.40 -16.11 5.98
C SER A 103 -3.38 -17.11 7.13
N ALA A 104 -2.65 -16.82 8.21
CA ALA A 104 -2.63 -17.65 9.40
C ALA A 104 -4.01 -17.65 10.08
N LEU A 105 -4.60 -16.47 10.29
CA LEU A 105 -5.94 -16.33 10.88
C LEU A 105 -7.01 -17.04 10.05
N ALA A 106 -6.96 -16.90 8.73
CA ALA A 106 -7.92 -17.58 7.85
C ALA A 106 -7.83 -19.11 7.92
N LYS A 107 -6.61 -19.66 8.08
CA LYS A 107 -6.40 -21.10 8.30
C LYS A 107 -7.00 -21.56 9.62
N GLU A 108 -6.80 -20.82 10.70
CA GLU A 108 -7.36 -21.14 12.01
C GLU A 108 -8.89 -21.14 11.99
N VAL A 109 -9.50 -20.12 11.39
CA VAL A 109 -10.97 -20.06 11.22
C VAL A 109 -11.48 -21.25 10.42
N ALA A 110 -10.81 -21.62 9.33
CA ALA A 110 -11.20 -22.78 8.53
C ALA A 110 -11.08 -24.11 9.29
N LEU A 111 -10.09 -24.25 10.17
CA LEU A 111 -9.94 -25.41 11.05
C LEU A 111 -11.06 -25.49 12.09
N LEU A 112 -11.39 -24.37 12.73
CA LEU A 112 -12.48 -24.30 13.70
C LEU A 112 -13.83 -24.63 13.07
N GLN A 113 -14.11 -24.12 11.87
CA GLN A 113 -15.31 -24.46 11.11
C GLN A 113 -15.37 -25.96 10.79
N LYS A 114 -14.26 -26.56 10.38
CA LYS A 114 -14.19 -28.01 10.15
C LYS A 114 -14.41 -28.83 11.42
N GLN A 115 -13.96 -28.34 12.58
CA GLN A 115 -14.21 -29.01 13.86
C GLN A 115 -15.68 -28.91 14.27
N GLN A 116 -16.31 -27.74 14.13
CA GLN A 116 -17.73 -27.57 14.42
C GLN A 116 -18.61 -28.46 13.54
N ASN A 117 -18.31 -28.54 12.23
CA ASN A 117 -19.07 -29.41 11.32
C ASN A 117 -18.92 -30.91 11.64
N LYS A 118 -17.79 -31.33 12.23
CA LYS A 118 -17.58 -32.73 12.67
C LYS A 118 -18.24 -33.07 14.00
N LEU A 119 -18.64 -32.07 14.79
CA LEU A 119 -19.31 -32.24 16.09
C LEU A 119 -20.83 -32.14 15.97
N GLY A 120 -21.34 -31.67 14.83
CA GLY A 120 -22.77 -31.57 14.53
C GLY A 120 -23.35 -32.72 13.70
N ASP A 121 -22.51 -33.63 13.20
CA ASP A 121 -22.86 -34.93 12.60
C ASP A 121 -22.70 -36.04 13.66
#